data_AF-A0A368ESH6-F1
#
_entry.id   AF-A0A368ESH6-F1
#
_cell.length_a   1.000
_cell.length_b   1.000
_cell.length_c   1.000
_cell.angle_alpha   90.00
_cell.angle_beta   90.00
_cell.angle_gamma   90.00
#
_symmetry.space_group_name_H-M   'P 1'
#
loop_
_entity.id
_entity.type
_entity.pdbx_description
1 polymer ?
#
loop_
_entity_poly.entity_id
_entity_poly.type
_entity_poly.pdbx_seq_one_letter_code
_entity_poly.pdbx_strand_id
1 'polypeptide(L)'
;MIHSLGDKILDTTNATVSINEPMKKHTTYGIGGPAELFVLPSNKEDLIEIVKLAKEHKEAVTIIGSGSNLLISDEGIKGVVVSIKHCLRAINIDADEIYVECGIMLGKIVKESMKHNLKGLENLIGVPGTLGGALMMNAGAWGGEISENLQTVELLDEKNEIKVLSKSDIDFAYRSSSFDKNTILLSATFKLKKSPKEIIQDNFDLAKSGRKNTQPLNYRSAGSVFKNPSSKHSAGMLIDQSGLKGLKRGDAQISIKHANFFVNNGNAKADDMIKLIKEAKQTVKEKFDIELDLEVKLLGFNAKEINEL
;
A
#
# COMPACT_ATOMS: atom_id res chain seq x y z
N MET A 1 27.86 -6.64 9.68
CA MET A 1 27.30 -6.89 8.33
C MET A 1 26.22 -5.87 8.03
N ILE A 2 25.07 -5.90 8.72
CA ILE A 2 24.03 -4.86 8.55
C ILE A 2 24.44 -3.47 9.07
N HIS A 3 25.17 -3.40 10.19
CA HIS A 3 25.61 -2.12 10.78
C HIS A 3 26.62 -1.40 9.88
N SER A 4 27.60 -2.14 9.36
CA SER A 4 28.57 -1.63 8.38
C SER A 4 27.92 -1.20 7.06
N LEU A 5 26.81 -1.83 6.66
CA LEU A 5 26.02 -1.34 5.52
C LEU A 5 25.37 0.00 5.84
N GLY A 6 24.81 0.16 7.04
CA GLY A 6 24.25 1.44 7.51
C GLY A 6 25.27 2.58 7.45
N ASP A 7 26.48 2.35 7.95
CA ASP A 7 27.57 3.34 7.90
C ASP A 7 27.92 3.70 6.44
N LYS A 8 28.07 2.69 5.57
CA LYS A 8 28.37 2.91 4.16
C LYS A 8 27.27 3.71 3.44
N ILE A 9 26.00 3.49 3.78
CA ILE A 9 24.88 4.28 3.24
C ILE A 9 24.99 5.74 3.67
N LEU A 10 25.32 6.01 4.94
CA LEU A 10 25.51 7.38 5.44
C LEU A 10 26.71 8.09 4.80
N ASP A 11 27.78 7.35 4.48
CA ASP A 11 28.98 7.90 3.85
C ASP A 11 28.80 8.25 2.37
N THR A 12 27.82 7.65 1.69
CA THR A 12 27.69 7.72 0.21
C THR A 12 26.40 8.37 -0.26
N THR A 13 25.43 8.58 0.63
CA THR A 13 24.10 9.12 0.30
C THR A 13 23.70 10.20 1.29
N ASN A 14 22.64 10.95 0.96
CA ASN A 14 22.03 11.90 1.89
C ASN A 14 20.87 11.27 2.68
N ALA A 15 20.84 9.95 2.79
CA ALA A 15 19.75 9.24 3.43
C ALA A 15 19.83 9.33 4.97
N THR A 16 18.68 9.15 5.63
CA THR A 16 18.66 8.88 7.07
C THR A 16 18.62 7.38 7.29
N VAL A 17 19.43 6.89 8.23
CA VAL A 17 19.51 5.47 8.61
C VAL A 17 19.12 5.31 10.08
N SER A 18 18.37 4.26 10.41
CA SER A 18 17.99 3.91 11.78
C SER A 18 18.07 2.41 11.97
N ILE A 19 18.58 1.99 13.13
CA ILE A 19 18.72 0.57 13.49
C ILE A 19 17.60 0.19 14.44
N ASN A 20 17.01 -0.99 14.24
CA ASN A 20 15.89 -1.51 15.05
C ASN A 20 14.69 -0.54 15.13
N GLU A 21 14.37 0.15 14.02
CA GLU A 21 13.34 1.18 14.00
C GLU A 21 11.93 0.53 14.08
N PRO A 22 11.08 0.88 15.06
CA PRO A 22 9.77 0.25 15.22
C PRO A 22 8.82 0.56 14.07
N MET A 23 8.43 -0.48 13.32
CA MET A 23 7.59 -0.34 12.13
C MET A 23 6.16 0.13 12.43
N LYS A 24 5.68 0.01 13.67
CA LYS A 24 4.43 0.64 14.12
C LYS A 24 4.35 2.15 13.89
N LYS A 25 5.49 2.85 13.75
CA LYS A 25 5.51 4.29 13.42
C LYS A 25 5.28 4.57 11.92
N HIS A 26 5.46 3.55 11.08
CA HIS A 26 5.50 3.64 9.63
C HIS A 26 4.34 2.92 8.93
N THR A 27 3.44 2.30 9.70
CA THR A 27 2.20 1.69 9.20
C THR A 27 0.97 2.43 9.68
N THR A 28 -0.07 2.46 8.85
CA THR A 28 -1.38 3.03 9.23
C THR A 28 -2.11 2.19 10.28
N TYR A 29 -1.79 0.88 10.36
CA TYR A 29 -2.23 0.02 11.44
C TYR A 29 -1.69 0.46 12.81
N GLY A 30 -0.52 1.12 12.84
CA GLY A 30 0.19 1.35 14.09
C GLY A 30 0.69 0.07 14.74
N ILE A 31 1.02 -0.94 13.91
CA ILE A 31 1.48 -2.28 14.31
C ILE A 31 2.76 -2.61 13.54
N GLY A 32 3.69 -3.30 14.18
CA GLY A 32 4.92 -3.79 13.57
C GLY A 32 6.13 -3.68 14.50
N GLY A 33 6.88 -4.77 14.59
CA GLY A 33 8.16 -4.87 15.27
C GLY A 33 9.28 -4.06 14.61
N PRO A 34 10.54 -4.25 15.03
CA PRO A 34 11.67 -3.46 14.52
C PRO A 34 12.05 -3.85 13.07
N ALA A 35 12.31 -2.86 12.22
CA ALA A 35 13.11 -3.07 11.02
C ALA A 35 14.59 -3.08 11.42
N GLU A 36 15.33 -4.10 11.00
CA GLU A 36 16.76 -4.26 11.35
C GLU A 36 17.58 -3.05 10.91
N LEU A 37 17.43 -2.64 9.64
CA LEU A 37 17.91 -1.37 9.12
C LEU A 37 16.78 -0.63 8.39
N PHE A 38 16.40 0.54 8.86
CA PHE A 38 15.39 1.39 8.22
C PHE A 38 16.05 2.61 7.57
N VAL A 39 15.75 2.85 6.31
CA VAL A 39 16.41 3.87 5.49
C VAL A 39 15.39 4.79 4.83
N LEU A 40 15.64 6.09 4.91
CA LEU A 40 14.88 7.15 4.26
C LEU A 40 15.79 7.83 3.22
N PRO A 41 15.69 7.48 1.93
CA PRO A 41 16.41 8.18 0.87
C PRO A 41 15.92 9.62 0.75
N SER A 42 16.82 10.56 0.41
CA SER A 42 16.44 11.95 0.18
C SER A 42 15.99 12.21 -1.26
N ASN A 43 16.48 11.43 -2.22
CA ASN A 43 16.16 11.55 -3.65
C ASN A 43 16.29 10.19 -4.39
N LYS A 44 16.07 10.21 -5.72
CA LYS A 44 16.10 9.02 -6.58
C LYS A 44 17.50 8.40 -6.63
N GLU A 45 18.53 9.23 -6.65
CA GLU A 45 19.93 8.81 -6.70
C GLU A 45 20.32 8.04 -5.42
N ASP A 46 19.95 8.57 -4.25
CA ASP A 46 20.13 7.89 -2.96
C ASP A 46 19.42 6.54 -2.96
N LEU A 47 18.16 6.47 -3.43
CA LEU A 47 17.39 5.24 -3.48
C LEU A 47 18.10 4.16 -4.32
N ILE A 48 18.60 4.53 -5.50
CA ILE A 48 19.32 3.60 -6.39
C ILE A 48 20.61 3.11 -5.73
N GLU A 49 21.39 4.02 -5.13
CA GLU A 49 22.64 3.65 -4.46
C GLU A 49 22.39 2.75 -3.25
N ILE A 50 21.36 3.03 -2.42
CA ILE A 50 20.98 2.17 -1.28
C ILE A 50 20.67 0.75 -1.75
N VAL A 51 19.87 0.59 -2.80
CA VAL A 51 19.48 -0.72 -3.33
C VAL A 51 20.68 -1.48 -3.86
N LYS A 52 21.58 -0.79 -4.57
CA LYS A 52 22.84 -1.34 -5.05
C LYS A 52 23.73 -1.78 -3.89
N LEU A 53 23.94 -0.93 -2.87
CA LEU A 53 24.75 -1.24 -1.70
C LEU A 53 24.20 -2.44 -0.92
N ALA A 54 22.88 -2.52 -0.72
CA ALA A 54 22.26 -3.65 -0.07
C ALA A 54 22.48 -4.97 -0.84
N LYS A 55 22.38 -4.92 -2.18
CA LYS A 55 22.67 -6.06 -3.06
C LYS A 55 24.13 -6.52 -2.97
N GLU A 56 25.08 -5.57 -2.95
CA GLU A 56 26.51 -5.86 -2.74
C GLU A 56 26.77 -6.56 -1.39
N HIS A 57 26.02 -6.18 -0.36
CA HIS A 57 26.11 -6.75 0.99
C HIS A 57 25.27 -8.01 1.16
N LYS A 58 24.55 -8.46 0.12
CA LYS A 58 23.65 -9.62 0.13
C LYS A 58 22.52 -9.49 1.16
N GLU A 59 22.09 -8.27 1.42
CA GLU A 59 20.97 -7.97 2.32
C GLU A 59 19.67 -7.86 1.52
N ALA A 60 18.59 -8.44 2.04
CA ALA A 60 17.27 -8.33 1.44
C ALA A 60 16.75 -6.89 1.58
N VAL A 61 16.13 -6.36 0.52
CA VAL A 61 15.55 -5.02 0.51
C VAL A 61 14.03 -5.13 0.45
N THR A 62 13.34 -4.46 1.37
CA THR A 62 11.89 -4.30 1.38
C THR A 62 11.55 -2.83 1.15
N ILE A 63 10.88 -2.53 0.04
CA ILE A 63 10.39 -1.18 -0.25
C ILE A 63 9.00 -0.99 0.33
N ILE A 64 8.80 0.13 1.03
CA ILE A 64 7.48 0.53 1.53
C ILE A 64 7.13 1.96 1.09
N GLY A 65 5.84 2.17 0.84
CA GLY A 65 5.25 3.49 0.70
C GLY A 65 4.80 4.05 2.05
N SER A 66 3.52 4.42 2.15
CA SER A 66 2.95 4.95 3.40
C SER A 66 2.53 3.90 4.43
N GLY A 67 2.80 2.60 4.17
CA GLY A 67 2.39 1.50 5.05
C GLY A 67 0.87 1.37 5.23
N SER A 68 0.08 1.72 4.21
CA SER A 68 -1.39 1.73 4.27
C SER A 68 -2.05 0.39 4.02
N ASN A 69 -1.31 -0.59 3.49
CA ASN A 69 -1.78 -1.94 3.18
C ASN A 69 -0.85 -3.02 3.79
N LEU A 70 -0.14 -2.69 4.88
CA LEU A 70 0.85 -3.57 5.49
C LEU A 70 0.43 -3.97 6.90
N LEU A 71 0.47 -5.27 7.18
CA LEU A 71 0.57 -5.82 8.54
C LEU A 71 1.99 -6.36 8.71
N ILE A 72 2.71 -5.83 9.69
CA ILE A 72 4.11 -6.20 9.95
C ILE A 72 4.15 -7.03 11.22
N SER A 73 4.88 -8.14 11.19
CA SER A 73 5.09 -9.05 12.32
C SER A 73 5.59 -8.31 13.56
N ASP A 74 5.24 -8.81 14.74
CA ASP A 74 5.75 -8.29 16.02
C ASP A 74 7.27 -8.51 16.16
N GLU A 75 7.80 -9.53 15.46
CA GLU A 75 9.25 -9.80 15.36
C GLU A 75 9.96 -8.86 14.38
N GLY A 76 9.21 -8.08 13.61
CA GLY A 76 9.75 -7.06 12.71
C GLY A 76 10.21 -7.59 11.35
N ILE A 77 11.11 -6.84 10.68
CA ILE A 77 11.59 -7.14 9.33
C ILE A 77 13.12 -7.20 9.35
N LYS A 78 13.67 -8.31 8.84
CA LYS A 78 15.12 -8.50 8.66
C LYS A 78 15.63 -7.80 7.41
N GLY A 79 16.91 -7.45 7.40
CA GLY A 79 17.54 -6.75 6.28
C GLY A 79 17.19 -5.25 6.23
N VAL A 80 17.10 -4.71 5.02
CA VAL A 80 16.93 -3.27 4.79
C VAL A 80 15.49 -2.95 4.41
N VAL A 81 14.84 -2.07 5.19
CA VAL A 81 13.54 -1.49 4.85
C VAL A 81 13.75 -0.07 4.36
N VAL A 82 13.36 0.20 3.11
CA VAL A 82 13.48 1.53 2.50
C VAL A 82 12.10 2.13 2.33
N SER A 83 11.87 3.31 2.92
CA SER A 83 10.59 4.01 2.78
C SER A 83 10.68 5.16 1.78
N ILE A 84 9.90 5.06 0.70
CA ILE A 84 9.85 6.08 -0.36
C ILE A 84 8.85 7.21 -0.05
N LYS A 85 8.17 7.20 1.11
CA LYS A 85 7.14 8.20 1.46
C LYS A 85 7.65 9.64 1.43
N HIS A 86 8.95 9.83 1.71
CA HIS A 86 9.60 11.15 1.78
C HIS A 86 10.58 11.40 0.63
N CYS A 87 10.72 10.44 -0.28
CA CYS A 87 11.48 10.51 -1.52
C CYS A 87 10.50 10.50 -2.71
N LEU A 88 10.97 10.71 -3.95
CA LEU A 88 10.16 10.57 -5.16
C LEU A 88 8.87 11.43 -5.09
N ARG A 89 9.02 12.77 -5.09
CA ARG A 89 7.95 13.74 -4.78
C ARG A 89 7.67 14.78 -5.86
N ALA A 90 8.22 14.64 -7.05
CA ALA A 90 7.88 15.52 -8.17
C ALA A 90 6.47 15.25 -8.71
N ILE A 91 5.79 16.32 -9.11
CA ILE A 91 4.54 16.30 -9.86
C ILE A 91 4.66 17.37 -10.94
N ASN A 92 4.55 16.98 -12.20
CA ASN A 92 4.55 17.88 -13.34
C ASN A 92 3.27 17.65 -14.13
N ILE A 93 2.59 18.72 -14.52
CA ILE A 93 1.35 18.66 -15.31
C ILE A 93 1.59 19.46 -16.58
N ASP A 94 1.39 18.82 -17.72
CA ASP A 94 1.40 19.47 -19.03
C ASP A 94 0.13 19.12 -19.78
N ALA A 95 -0.67 20.14 -20.09
CA ALA A 95 -1.99 20.03 -20.69
C ALA A 95 -2.94 19.02 -19.98
N ASP A 96 -3.02 17.80 -20.49
CA ASP A 96 -3.86 16.69 -20.01
C ASP A 96 -3.04 15.47 -19.55
N GLU A 97 -1.73 15.63 -19.45
CA GLU A 97 -0.78 14.63 -18.98
C GLU A 97 -0.24 15.03 -17.60
N ILE A 98 -0.14 14.05 -16.69
CA ILE A 98 0.42 14.24 -15.36
C ILE A 98 1.52 13.22 -15.11
N TYR A 99 2.73 13.73 -14.92
CA TYR A 99 3.87 12.98 -14.42
C TYR A 99 3.89 13.06 -12.89
N VAL A 100 4.04 11.92 -12.23
CA VAL A 100 4.06 11.83 -10.77
C VAL A 100 5.11 10.83 -10.32
N GLU A 101 5.94 11.22 -9.36
CA GLU A 101 6.84 10.30 -8.69
C GLU A 101 6.15 9.44 -7.62
N CYS A 102 6.63 8.21 -7.45
CA CYS A 102 5.92 7.14 -6.74
C CYS A 102 5.79 7.32 -5.22
N GLY A 103 6.52 8.27 -4.62
CA GLY A 103 6.41 8.64 -3.21
C GLY A 103 5.24 9.57 -2.90
N ILE A 104 4.57 10.12 -3.92
CA ILE A 104 3.42 11.02 -3.72
C ILE A 104 2.19 10.26 -3.23
N MET A 105 1.55 10.81 -2.18
CA MET A 105 0.27 10.33 -1.67
C MET A 105 -0.85 10.51 -2.71
N LEU A 106 -1.68 9.48 -2.93
CA LEU A 106 -2.78 9.51 -3.91
C LEU A 106 -3.69 10.73 -3.76
N GLY A 107 -4.09 11.05 -2.52
CA GLY A 107 -4.94 12.21 -2.25
C GLY A 107 -4.32 13.56 -2.66
N LYS A 108 -2.99 13.66 -2.77
CA LYS A 108 -2.32 14.85 -3.33
C LYS A 108 -2.45 14.86 -4.87
N ILE A 109 -2.21 13.72 -5.52
CA ILE A 109 -2.35 13.57 -6.98
C ILE A 109 -3.75 13.98 -7.43
N VAL A 110 -4.78 13.44 -6.77
CA VAL A 110 -6.18 13.77 -7.05
C VAL A 110 -6.44 15.27 -6.92
N LYS A 111 -5.95 15.91 -5.85
CA LYS A 111 -6.14 17.35 -5.66
C LYS A 111 -5.40 18.18 -6.72
N GLU A 112 -4.21 17.77 -7.14
CA GLU A 112 -3.47 18.47 -8.19
C GLU A 112 -4.15 18.31 -9.56
N SER A 113 -4.68 17.12 -9.89
CA SER A 113 -5.42 16.91 -11.14
C SER A 113 -6.70 17.77 -11.18
N MET A 114 -7.43 17.84 -10.06
CA MET A 114 -8.62 18.69 -9.93
C MET A 114 -8.34 20.18 -10.13
N LYS A 115 -7.23 20.70 -9.57
CA LYS A 115 -6.84 22.11 -9.75
C LYS A 115 -6.63 22.48 -11.23
N HIS A 116 -6.27 21.49 -12.05
CA HIS A 116 -6.04 21.65 -13.48
C HIS A 116 -7.24 21.19 -14.33
N ASN A 117 -8.40 20.96 -13.72
CA ASN A 117 -9.62 20.49 -14.39
C ASN A 117 -9.43 19.17 -15.15
N LEU A 118 -8.62 18.27 -14.59
CA LEU A 118 -8.34 16.94 -15.14
C LEU A 118 -9.14 15.86 -14.40
N LYS A 119 -9.99 15.18 -15.15
CA LYS A 119 -10.82 14.05 -14.75
C LYS A 119 -10.08 12.72 -14.96
N GLY A 120 -10.28 11.78 -14.05
CA GLY A 120 -9.88 10.37 -14.19
C GLY A 120 -9.32 9.74 -12.91
N LEU A 121 -8.97 10.54 -11.91
CA LEU A 121 -8.36 10.03 -10.66
C LEU A 121 -9.21 10.32 -9.42
N GLU A 122 -10.29 11.08 -9.55
CA GLU A 122 -11.07 11.58 -8.42
C GLU A 122 -11.70 10.49 -7.56
N ASN A 123 -11.97 9.32 -8.14
CA ASN A 123 -12.46 8.13 -7.44
C ASN A 123 -11.45 7.58 -6.41
N LEU A 124 -10.16 7.88 -6.58
CA LEU A 124 -9.10 7.49 -5.65
C LEU A 124 -8.99 8.43 -4.44
N ILE A 125 -9.82 9.47 -4.33
CA ILE A 125 -9.81 10.32 -3.14
C ILE A 125 -10.08 9.50 -1.88
N GLY A 126 -9.20 9.68 -0.90
CA GLY A 126 -9.27 8.97 0.36
C GLY A 126 -8.58 7.61 0.33
N VAL A 127 -8.31 6.98 -0.83
CA VAL A 127 -7.48 5.77 -0.84
C VAL A 127 -6.11 6.11 -0.22
N PRO A 128 -5.75 5.48 0.93
CA PRO A 128 -4.51 5.80 1.61
C PRO A 128 -3.38 5.06 0.90
N GLY A 129 -2.27 5.74 0.65
CA GLY A 129 -1.18 5.14 -0.10
C GLY A 129 -0.36 6.18 -0.83
N THR A 130 0.89 5.81 -1.11
CA THR A 130 1.68 6.46 -2.15
C THR A 130 1.34 5.84 -3.51
N LEU A 131 1.67 6.54 -4.58
CA LEU A 131 1.46 6.09 -5.96
C LEU A 131 2.12 4.73 -6.25
N GLY A 132 3.35 4.51 -5.79
CA GLY A 132 4.04 3.24 -6.03
C GLY A 132 3.24 2.05 -5.47
N GLY A 133 2.79 2.15 -4.21
CA GLY A 133 1.95 1.10 -3.61
C GLY A 133 0.59 0.96 -4.31
N ALA A 134 0.04 2.05 -4.84
CA ALA A 134 -1.21 2.03 -5.57
C ALA A 134 -1.09 1.29 -6.90
N LEU A 135 -0.01 1.51 -7.66
CA LEU A 135 0.25 0.81 -8.91
C LEU A 135 0.50 -0.68 -8.67
N MET A 136 1.33 -1.03 -7.67
CA MET A 136 1.59 -2.44 -7.29
C MET A 136 0.32 -3.22 -6.94
N MET A 137 -0.70 -2.53 -6.45
CA MET A 137 -1.97 -3.13 -6.02
C MET A 137 -3.11 -2.84 -7.00
N ASN A 138 -2.87 -2.20 -8.15
CA ASN A 138 -3.91 -1.65 -9.02
C ASN A 138 -5.06 -1.02 -8.21
N ALA A 139 -4.70 -0.06 -7.35
CA ALA A 139 -5.64 0.50 -6.37
C ALA A 139 -6.87 1.07 -7.08
N GLY A 140 -8.04 0.72 -6.55
CA GLY A 140 -9.31 1.14 -7.12
C GLY A 140 -10.37 1.37 -6.05
N ALA A 141 -11.23 2.33 -6.32
CA ALA A 141 -12.36 2.68 -5.48
C ALA A 141 -13.45 3.31 -6.36
N TRP A 142 -14.71 3.20 -5.93
CA TRP A 142 -15.86 3.83 -6.59
C TRP A 142 -15.96 3.57 -8.10
N GLY A 143 -15.67 2.32 -8.50
CA GLY A 143 -15.85 1.86 -9.88
C GLY A 143 -14.72 2.20 -10.84
N GLY A 144 -13.63 2.82 -10.36
CA GLY A 144 -12.43 3.06 -11.18
C GLY A 144 -11.15 2.50 -10.55
N GLU A 145 -10.17 2.21 -11.39
CA GLU A 145 -8.83 1.75 -11.00
C GLU A 145 -7.73 2.70 -11.50
N ILE A 146 -6.62 2.77 -10.78
CA ILE A 146 -5.51 3.67 -11.12
C ILE A 146 -4.91 3.39 -12.51
N SER A 147 -4.94 2.13 -12.94
CA SER A 147 -4.43 1.70 -14.24
C SER A 147 -5.26 2.22 -15.42
N GLU A 148 -6.50 2.67 -15.22
CA GLU A 148 -7.38 3.10 -16.32
C GLU A 148 -6.80 4.27 -17.12
N ASN A 149 -6.16 5.21 -16.43
CA ASN A 149 -5.59 6.43 -17.03
C ASN A 149 -4.06 6.38 -17.14
N LEU A 150 -3.44 5.25 -16.80
CA LEU A 150 -1.99 5.08 -16.84
C LEU A 150 -1.49 5.04 -18.29
N GLN A 151 -0.39 5.74 -18.57
CA GLN A 151 0.33 5.62 -19.84
C GLN A 151 1.63 4.84 -19.67
N THR A 152 2.49 5.27 -18.74
CA THR A 152 3.81 4.68 -18.53
C THR A 152 4.18 4.62 -17.06
N VAL A 153 5.07 3.70 -16.72
CA VAL A 153 5.69 3.56 -15.41
C VAL A 153 7.19 3.46 -15.58
N GLU A 154 7.94 4.33 -14.91
CA GLU A 154 9.38 4.19 -14.74
C GLU A 154 9.66 3.35 -13.49
N LEU A 155 10.54 2.37 -13.62
CA LEU A 155 10.89 1.44 -12.55
C LEU A 155 12.38 1.13 -12.54
N LEU A 156 12.87 0.72 -11.37
CA LEU A 156 14.15 0.03 -11.20
C LEU A 156 13.87 -1.48 -11.15
N ASP A 157 14.44 -2.23 -12.08
CA ASP A 157 14.24 -3.68 -12.17
C ASP A 157 15.15 -4.47 -11.20
N GLU A 158 15.06 -5.81 -11.22
CA GLU A 158 15.86 -6.70 -10.38
C GLU A 158 17.37 -6.67 -10.67
N LYS A 159 17.75 -6.15 -11.83
CA LYS A 159 19.13 -5.93 -12.27
C LYS A 159 19.66 -4.56 -11.87
N ASN A 160 18.82 -3.74 -11.22
CA ASN A 160 19.08 -2.33 -10.92
C ASN A 160 19.19 -1.46 -12.18
N GLU A 161 18.47 -1.81 -13.25
CA GLU A 161 18.37 -1.03 -14.47
C GLU A 161 17.08 -0.22 -14.48
N ILE A 162 17.16 1.04 -14.92
CA ILE A 162 15.97 1.88 -15.10
C ILE A 162 15.28 1.45 -16.39
N LYS A 163 13.99 1.11 -16.29
CA LYS A 163 13.11 0.81 -17.42
C LYS A 163 11.89 1.70 -17.40
N VAL A 164 11.36 1.95 -18.58
CA VAL A 164 10.04 2.57 -18.77
C VAL A 164 9.16 1.54 -19.45
N LEU A 165 8.08 1.16 -18.78
CA LEU A 165 7.06 0.28 -19.32
C LEU A 165 5.85 1.10 -19.74
N SER A 166 5.26 0.77 -20.88
CA SER A 166 3.93 1.26 -21.23
C SER A 166 2.85 0.49 -20.46
N LYS A 167 1.65 1.04 -20.37
CA LYS A 167 0.49 0.32 -19.80
C LYS A 167 0.26 -1.05 -20.47
N SER A 168 0.50 -1.17 -21.78
CA SER A 168 0.33 -2.43 -22.51
C SER A 168 1.37 -3.50 -22.15
N ASP A 169 2.49 -3.12 -21.52
CA ASP A 169 3.51 -4.06 -21.05
C ASP A 169 3.22 -4.57 -19.63
N ILE A 170 2.11 -4.13 -19.01
CA ILE A 170 1.77 -4.41 -17.62
C ILE A 170 0.38 -5.03 -17.54
N ASP A 171 0.30 -6.27 -17.07
CA ASP A 171 -0.99 -6.93 -16.82
C ASP A 171 -1.54 -6.46 -15.48
N PHE A 172 -2.55 -5.58 -15.54
CA PHE A 172 -3.33 -5.17 -14.39
C PHE A 172 -4.57 -6.05 -14.25
N ALA A 173 -4.86 -6.43 -13.00
CA ALA A 173 -6.07 -7.14 -12.63
C ALA A 173 -6.60 -6.62 -11.29
N TYR A 174 -7.76 -7.13 -10.85
CA TYR A 174 -8.34 -6.74 -9.57
C TYR A 174 -7.35 -6.98 -8.42
N ARG A 175 -6.89 -5.89 -7.80
CA ARG A 175 -5.90 -5.91 -6.71
C ARG A 175 -4.57 -6.56 -7.06
N SER A 176 -4.13 -6.46 -8.32
CA SER A 176 -2.88 -7.06 -8.79
C SER A 176 -2.29 -6.33 -10.00
N SER A 177 -0.97 -6.45 -10.15
CA SER A 177 -0.20 -6.03 -11.32
C SER A 177 0.88 -7.07 -11.62
N SER A 178 1.39 -7.12 -12.85
CA SER A 178 2.47 -8.04 -13.27
C SER A 178 3.89 -7.62 -12.85
N PHE A 179 4.06 -6.50 -12.14
CA PHE A 179 5.39 -6.09 -11.67
C PHE A 179 6.05 -7.18 -10.81
N ASP A 180 7.35 -7.40 -11.04
CA ASP A 180 8.12 -8.32 -10.21
C ASP A 180 8.21 -7.82 -8.76
N LYS A 181 8.30 -8.76 -7.82
CA LYS A 181 8.34 -8.45 -6.38
C LYS A 181 9.54 -7.60 -5.96
N ASN A 182 10.63 -7.66 -6.74
CA ASN A 182 11.87 -6.94 -6.46
C ASN A 182 11.96 -5.60 -7.22
N THR A 183 10.95 -5.27 -8.02
CA THR A 183 10.89 -4.02 -8.77
C THR A 183 10.53 -2.85 -7.86
N ILE A 184 11.14 -1.70 -8.13
CA ILE A 184 10.86 -0.45 -7.42
C ILE A 184 10.26 0.54 -8.41
N LEU A 185 9.00 0.92 -8.20
CA LEU A 185 8.36 1.93 -9.04
C LEU A 185 8.87 3.32 -8.65
N LEU A 186 9.33 4.08 -9.64
CA LEU A 186 9.99 5.37 -9.46
C LEU A 186 9.05 6.52 -9.79
N SER A 187 8.37 6.44 -10.94
CA SER A 187 7.42 7.44 -11.40
C SER A 187 6.40 6.83 -12.36
N ALA A 188 5.32 7.55 -12.61
CA ALA A 188 4.34 7.19 -13.62
C ALA A 188 3.74 8.42 -14.29
N THR A 189 3.34 8.24 -15.55
CA THR A 189 2.64 9.25 -16.33
C THR A 189 1.21 8.78 -16.59
N PHE A 190 0.26 9.69 -16.40
CA PHE A 190 -1.16 9.44 -16.67
C PHE A 190 -1.68 10.39 -17.74
N LYS A 191 -2.54 9.88 -18.62
CA LYS A 191 -3.34 10.67 -19.55
C LYS A 191 -4.73 10.85 -19.00
N LEU A 192 -5.07 12.07 -18.65
CA LEU A 192 -6.36 12.43 -18.10
C LEU A 192 -7.21 13.14 -19.16
N LYS A 193 -8.45 13.44 -18.80
CA LYS A 193 -9.38 14.17 -19.69
C LYS A 193 -9.71 15.52 -19.09
N LYS A 194 -9.62 16.59 -19.88
CA LYS A 194 -10.19 17.89 -19.47
C LYS A 194 -11.70 17.75 -19.26
N SER A 195 -12.20 18.31 -18.17
CA SER A 195 -13.63 18.27 -17.84
C SER A 195 -14.04 19.51 -17.05
N PRO A 196 -15.30 19.97 -17.12
CA PRO A 196 -15.82 21.00 -16.23
C PRO A 196 -15.56 20.65 -14.76
N LYS A 197 -15.19 21.67 -13.99
CA LYS A 197 -14.79 21.51 -12.59
C LYS A 197 -15.90 20.90 -11.74
N GLU A 198 -17.14 21.24 -12.04
CA GLU A 198 -18.34 20.78 -11.34
C GLU A 198 -18.46 19.26 -11.40
N ILE A 199 -18.26 18.66 -12.57
CA ILE A 199 -18.32 17.19 -12.76
C ILE A 199 -17.23 16.49 -11.93
N ILE A 200 -16.02 17.04 -11.92
CA ILE A 200 -14.91 16.47 -11.15
C ILE A 200 -15.18 16.60 -9.65
N GLN A 201 -15.73 17.74 -9.22
CA GLN A 201 -16.08 18.01 -7.84
C GLN A 201 -17.18 17.07 -7.34
N ASP A 202 -18.22 16.83 -8.13
CA ASP A 202 -19.31 15.90 -7.80
C ASP A 202 -18.78 14.48 -7.58
N ASN A 203 -17.96 13.98 -8.52
CA ASN A 203 -17.33 12.67 -8.40
C ASN A 203 -16.42 12.56 -7.17
N PHE A 204 -15.64 13.62 -6.89
CA PHE A 204 -14.79 13.70 -5.71
C PHE A 204 -15.61 13.64 -4.41
N ASP A 205 -16.70 14.41 -4.33
CA ASP A 205 -17.54 14.47 -3.13
C ASP A 205 -18.32 13.18 -2.92
N LEU A 206 -18.79 12.53 -3.99
CA LEU A 206 -19.37 11.18 -3.93
C LEU A 206 -18.37 10.18 -3.36
N ALA A 207 -17.15 10.11 -3.90
CA ALA A 207 -16.13 9.17 -3.42
C ALA A 207 -15.72 9.45 -1.96
N LYS A 208 -15.52 10.72 -1.61
CA LYS A 208 -15.13 11.15 -0.25
C LYS A 208 -16.22 10.89 0.78
N SER A 209 -17.47 11.25 0.46
CA SER A 209 -18.62 11.08 1.37
C SER A 209 -18.95 9.60 1.56
N GLY A 210 -18.99 8.83 0.47
CA GLY A 210 -19.20 7.39 0.53
C GLY A 210 -18.18 6.70 1.43
N ARG A 211 -16.91 7.08 1.34
CA ARG A 211 -15.85 6.54 2.20
C ARG A 211 -16.06 6.90 3.68
N LYS A 212 -16.36 8.17 3.96
CA LYS A 212 -16.65 8.66 5.32
C LYS A 212 -17.83 7.91 5.94
N ASN A 213 -18.86 7.62 5.16
CA ASN A 213 -20.10 6.99 5.64
C ASN A 213 -19.94 5.48 5.85
N THR A 214 -19.09 4.81 5.06
CA THR A 214 -18.98 3.34 5.08
C THR A 214 -17.78 2.81 5.87
N GLN A 215 -16.70 3.59 6.01
CA GLN A 215 -15.43 3.06 6.58
C GLN A 215 -15.11 3.62 7.98
N PRO A 216 -14.42 2.86 8.84
CA PRO A 216 -14.06 3.26 10.20
C PRO A 216 -12.83 4.20 10.24
N LEU A 217 -12.93 5.37 9.61
CA LEU A 217 -11.78 6.27 9.39
C LEU A 217 -11.16 6.86 10.67
N ASN A 218 -11.85 6.78 11.81
CA ASN A 218 -11.35 7.26 13.10
C ASN A 218 -10.45 6.22 13.81
N TYR A 219 -10.28 5.04 13.22
CA TYR A 219 -9.46 3.97 13.77
C TYR A 219 -8.23 3.70 12.90
N ARG A 220 -7.18 3.19 13.52
CA ARG A 220 -6.02 2.66 12.82
C ARG A 220 -6.38 1.34 12.13
N SER A 221 -6.14 1.24 10.82
CA SER A 221 -6.39 0.05 10.00
C SER A 221 -5.50 0.08 8.75
N ALA A 222 -5.32 -1.06 8.07
CA ALA A 222 -4.68 -1.12 6.75
C ALA A 222 -5.68 -1.23 5.59
N GLY A 223 -6.91 -0.73 5.77
CA GLY A 223 -7.96 -0.88 4.77
C GLY A 223 -8.69 -2.21 4.86
N SER A 224 -9.20 -2.68 3.72
CA SER A 224 -9.82 -4.00 3.60
C SER A 224 -8.78 -5.09 3.83
N VAL A 225 -9.09 -6.05 4.69
CA VAL A 225 -8.19 -7.17 4.99
C VAL A 225 -8.20 -8.20 3.87
N PHE A 226 -9.38 -8.51 3.34
CA PHE A 226 -9.58 -9.51 2.30
C PHE A 226 -10.01 -8.88 0.98
N LYS A 227 -9.60 -9.52 -0.12
CA LYS A 227 -10.16 -9.27 -1.44
C LYS A 227 -11.62 -9.73 -1.47
N ASN A 228 -12.43 -9.13 -2.34
CA ASN A 228 -13.74 -9.70 -2.62
C ASN A 228 -13.59 -11.01 -3.41
N PRO A 229 -14.19 -12.12 -2.97
CA PRO A 229 -14.07 -13.41 -3.65
C PRO A 229 -14.76 -13.44 -5.02
N SER A 230 -15.73 -12.55 -5.27
CA SER A 230 -16.36 -12.39 -6.59
C SER A 230 -17.06 -11.03 -6.72
N SER A 231 -17.60 -10.74 -7.90
CA SER A 231 -18.47 -9.56 -8.12
C SER A 231 -19.80 -9.64 -7.38
N LYS A 232 -20.26 -10.85 -7.01
CA LYS A 232 -21.55 -11.07 -6.32
C LYS A 232 -21.41 -11.04 -4.79
N HIS A 233 -20.26 -11.46 -4.27
CA HIS A 233 -20.01 -11.59 -2.84
C HIS A 233 -18.85 -10.69 -2.42
N SER A 234 -19.12 -9.73 -1.53
CA SER A 234 -18.05 -8.99 -0.87
C SER A 234 -17.58 -9.73 0.38
N ALA A 235 -16.28 -9.67 0.68
CA ALA A 235 -15.75 -10.27 1.91
C ALA A 235 -16.38 -9.63 3.16
N GLY A 236 -16.63 -8.33 3.12
CA GLY A 236 -17.32 -7.62 4.20
C GLY A 236 -18.73 -8.17 4.48
N MET A 237 -19.51 -8.47 3.43
CA MET A 237 -20.84 -9.08 3.60
C MET A 237 -20.73 -10.46 4.24
N LEU A 238 -19.82 -11.31 3.76
CA LEU A 238 -19.65 -12.68 4.28
C LEU A 238 -19.22 -12.67 5.75
N ILE A 239 -18.27 -11.82 6.13
CA ILE A 239 -17.82 -11.68 7.53
C ILE A 239 -18.95 -11.15 8.43
N ASP A 240 -19.76 -10.22 7.93
CA ASP A 240 -20.92 -9.68 8.64
C ASP A 240 -22.00 -10.74 8.87
N GLN A 241 -22.39 -11.47 7.83
CA GLN A 241 -23.36 -12.58 7.92
C GLN A 241 -22.83 -13.75 8.75
N SER A 242 -21.50 -13.89 8.86
CA SER A 242 -20.88 -14.81 9.82
C SER A 242 -21.05 -14.39 11.28
N GLY A 243 -21.51 -13.17 11.57
CA GLY A 243 -21.73 -12.65 12.92
C GLY A 243 -20.44 -12.15 13.59
N LEU A 244 -19.41 -11.84 12.81
CA LEU A 244 -18.08 -11.55 13.35
C LEU A 244 -17.80 -10.07 13.62
N LYS A 245 -18.71 -9.15 13.25
CA LYS A 245 -18.57 -7.73 13.58
C LYS A 245 -18.43 -7.54 15.09
N GLY A 246 -17.45 -6.73 15.48
CA GLY A 246 -17.17 -6.43 16.88
C GLY A 246 -16.32 -7.46 17.61
N LEU A 247 -16.04 -8.63 17.01
CA LEU A 247 -15.14 -9.65 17.57
C LEU A 247 -13.76 -9.05 17.87
N LYS A 248 -13.19 -9.39 19.04
CA LYS A 248 -11.91 -8.87 19.52
C LYS A 248 -10.90 -9.98 19.79
N ARG A 249 -9.62 -9.66 19.60
CA ARG A 249 -8.44 -10.39 20.10
C ARG A 249 -7.44 -9.33 20.58
N GLY A 250 -7.10 -9.32 21.86
CA GLY A 250 -6.36 -8.20 22.45
C GLY A 250 -7.04 -6.87 22.14
N ASP A 251 -6.27 -5.93 21.59
CA ASP A 251 -6.75 -4.61 21.15
C ASP A 251 -7.19 -4.58 19.68
N ALA A 252 -7.03 -5.69 18.94
CA ALA A 252 -7.54 -5.82 17.57
C ALA A 252 -9.04 -6.11 17.59
N GLN A 253 -9.78 -5.55 16.63
CA GLN A 253 -11.21 -5.76 16.50
C GLN A 253 -11.66 -5.79 15.04
N ILE A 254 -12.62 -6.67 14.70
CA ILE A 254 -13.37 -6.56 13.44
C ILE A 254 -14.35 -5.40 13.56
N SER A 255 -14.21 -4.38 12.71
CA SER A 255 -15.00 -3.14 12.85
C SER A 255 -16.51 -3.39 12.83
N ILE A 256 -17.20 -2.77 13.79
CA ILE A 256 -18.68 -2.77 13.85
C ILE A 256 -19.26 -2.05 12.61
N LYS A 257 -18.54 -1.06 12.07
CA LYS A 257 -18.99 -0.26 10.94
C LYS A 257 -18.84 -1.00 9.60
N HIS A 258 -17.70 -1.66 9.39
CA HIS A 258 -17.41 -2.37 8.14
C HIS A 258 -16.64 -3.67 8.42
N ALA A 259 -17.26 -4.83 8.21
CA ALA A 259 -16.70 -6.11 8.68
C ALA A 259 -15.39 -6.53 7.99
N ASN A 260 -15.08 -6.02 6.78
CA ASN A 260 -13.77 -6.25 6.15
C ASN A 260 -12.65 -5.33 6.65
N PHE A 261 -12.91 -4.42 7.61
CA PHE A 261 -11.90 -3.56 8.21
C PHE A 261 -11.59 -4.07 9.60
N PHE A 262 -10.36 -4.53 9.81
CA PHE A 262 -9.89 -4.87 11.14
C PHE A 262 -9.17 -3.65 11.68
N VAL A 263 -9.46 -3.29 12.92
CA VAL A 263 -9.03 -2.03 13.52
C VAL A 263 -8.18 -2.29 14.74
N ASN A 264 -7.17 -1.45 14.91
CA ASN A 264 -6.36 -1.36 16.11
C ASN A 264 -6.97 -0.30 17.04
N ASN A 265 -7.45 -0.71 18.21
CA ASN A 265 -8.02 0.19 19.22
C ASN A 265 -6.99 0.87 20.13
N GLY A 266 -5.69 0.63 19.92
CA GLY A 266 -4.62 1.25 20.67
C GLY A 266 -3.30 0.49 20.51
N ASN A 267 -3.21 -0.66 21.18
CA ASN A 267 -1.98 -1.45 21.33
C ASN A 267 -2.10 -2.85 20.74
N ALA A 268 -2.91 -3.03 19.70
CA ALA A 268 -3.05 -4.33 19.04
C ALA A 268 -1.70 -4.83 18.55
N LYS A 269 -1.44 -6.13 18.73
CA LYS A 269 -0.28 -6.80 18.17
C LYS A 269 -0.55 -7.35 16.78
N ALA A 270 0.50 -7.70 16.05
CA ALA A 270 0.36 -8.38 14.77
C ALA A 270 -0.31 -9.75 14.95
N ASP A 271 0.07 -10.48 16.00
CA ASP A 271 -0.54 -11.76 16.38
C ASP A 271 -2.06 -11.65 16.67
N ASP A 272 -2.52 -10.56 17.28
CA ASP A 272 -3.95 -10.30 17.51
C ASP A 272 -4.72 -10.20 16.18
N MET A 273 -4.15 -9.49 15.20
CA MET A 273 -4.72 -9.36 13.86
C MET A 273 -4.75 -10.70 13.13
N ILE A 274 -3.67 -11.48 13.23
CA ILE A 274 -3.57 -12.82 12.63
C ILE A 274 -4.64 -13.76 13.20
N LYS A 275 -4.89 -13.74 14.51
CA LYS A 275 -5.97 -14.54 15.13
C LYS A 275 -7.35 -14.18 14.56
N LEU A 276 -7.65 -12.89 14.41
CA LEU A 276 -8.91 -12.45 13.78
C LEU A 276 -9.00 -12.86 12.31
N ILE A 277 -7.88 -12.80 11.57
CA ILE A 277 -7.82 -13.20 10.16
C ILE A 277 -8.16 -14.68 10.03
N LYS A 278 -7.50 -15.55 10.82
CA LYS A 278 -7.74 -17.00 10.82
C LYS A 278 -9.20 -17.33 11.12
N GLU A 279 -9.76 -16.72 12.17
CA GLU A 279 -11.14 -16.95 12.58
C GLU A 279 -12.14 -16.48 11.53
N ALA A 280 -11.89 -15.34 10.87
CA ALA A 280 -12.73 -14.86 9.79
C ALA A 280 -12.69 -15.79 8.56
N LYS A 281 -11.49 -16.22 8.13
CA LYS A 281 -11.33 -17.18 7.03
C LYS A 281 -12.05 -18.49 7.33
N GLN A 282 -11.80 -19.07 8.50
CA GLN A 282 -12.39 -20.34 8.92
C GLN A 282 -13.92 -20.25 8.97
N THR A 283 -14.46 -19.25 9.66
CA THR A 283 -15.93 -19.12 9.82
C THR A 283 -16.63 -18.90 8.49
N VAL A 284 -16.04 -18.10 7.59
CA VAL A 284 -16.61 -17.86 6.25
C VAL A 284 -16.55 -19.13 5.40
N LYS A 285 -15.44 -19.88 5.45
CA LYS A 285 -15.33 -21.18 4.77
C LYS A 285 -16.37 -22.17 5.28
N GLU A 286 -16.54 -22.30 6.59
CA GLU A 286 -17.51 -23.22 7.19
C GLU A 286 -18.97 -22.86 6.84
N LYS A 287 -19.32 -21.56 6.82
CA LYS A 287 -20.70 -21.12 6.58
C LYS A 287 -21.09 -21.03 5.11
N PHE A 288 -20.15 -20.70 4.24
CA PHE A 288 -20.45 -20.36 2.84
C PHE A 288 -19.67 -21.20 1.83
N ASP A 289 -18.77 -22.07 2.27
CA ASP A 289 -17.82 -22.81 1.43
C ASP A 289 -16.97 -21.89 0.52
N ILE A 290 -16.69 -20.67 0.98
CA ILE A 290 -15.90 -19.66 0.26
C ILE A 290 -14.58 -19.42 1.01
N GLU A 291 -13.47 -19.50 0.27
CA GLU A 291 -12.15 -19.12 0.78
C GLU A 291 -11.90 -17.62 0.55
N LEU A 292 -11.40 -16.93 1.58
CA LEU A 292 -11.06 -15.51 1.50
C LEU A 292 -9.55 -15.33 1.32
N ASP A 293 -9.18 -14.64 0.25
CA ASP A 293 -7.80 -14.23 -0.01
C ASP A 293 -7.46 -12.89 0.64
N LEU A 294 -6.24 -12.78 1.18
CA LEU A 294 -5.76 -11.53 1.75
C LEU A 294 -5.49 -10.47 0.67
N GLU A 295 -5.94 -9.25 0.96
CA GLU A 295 -5.52 -8.03 0.26
C GLU A 295 -4.36 -7.34 0.97
N VAL A 296 -4.39 -7.36 2.31
CA VAL A 296 -3.31 -6.86 3.16
C VAL A 296 -2.03 -7.65 2.93
N LYS A 297 -0.89 -6.96 2.86
CA LYS A 297 0.42 -7.59 2.72
C LYS A 297 1.02 -7.86 4.09
N LEU A 298 1.48 -9.10 4.26
CA LEU A 298 2.15 -9.58 5.46
C LEU A 298 3.66 -9.47 5.23
N LEU A 299 4.36 -8.78 6.14
CA LEU A 299 5.82 -8.66 6.12
C LEU A 299 6.41 -9.08 7.47
N GLY A 300 7.57 -9.76 7.43
CA GLY A 300 8.22 -10.25 8.64
C GLY A 300 7.62 -11.53 9.23
N PHE A 301 6.62 -12.12 8.57
CA PHE A 301 6.06 -13.43 8.94
C PHE A 301 6.83 -14.54 8.21
N ASN A 302 6.99 -15.68 8.88
CA ASN A 302 7.62 -16.83 8.28
C ASN A 302 6.64 -17.61 7.39
N ALA A 303 7.16 -18.49 6.52
CA ALA A 303 6.35 -19.24 5.57
C ALA A 303 5.30 -20.15 6.25
N LYS A 304 5.61 -20.69 7.43
CA LYS A 304 4.67 -21.53 8.18
C LYS A 304 3.49 -20.72 8.68
N GLU A 305 3.74 -19.54 9.25
CA GLU A 305 2.68 -18.62 9.71
C GLU A 305 1.75 -18.22 8.56
N ILE A 306 2.31 -17.95 7.38
CA ILE A 306 1.54 -17.58 6.19
C ILE A 306 0.74 -18.78 5.65
N ASN A 307 1.32 -19.98 5.61
CA ASN A 307 0.66 -21.18 5.11
C ASN A 307 -0.47 -21.67 6.03
N GLU A 308 -0.43 -21.32 7.31
CA GLU A 308 -1.47 -21.62 8.29
C GLU A 308 -2.65 -20.61 8.27
N LEU A 309 -2.61 -19.61 7.38
CA LEU A 309 -3.71 -18.64 7.17
C LEU A 309 -4.68 -19.14 6.11
#